data_AF-A0A495SFG1-F1
#
_entry.id   AF-A0A495SFG1-F1
#
_cell.length_a   1.000
_cell.length_b   1.000
_cell.length_c   1.000
_cell.angle_alpha   90.00
_cell.angle_beta   90.00
_cell.angle_gamma   90.00
#
_symmetry.space_group_name_H-M   'P 1'
#
loop_
_entity.id
_entity.type
_entity.pdbx_description
1 polymer ?
#
loop_
_entity_poly.entity_id
_entity_poly.type
_entity_poly.pdbx_seq_one_letter_code
_entity_poly.pdbx_strand_id
1 'polypeptide(L)'
;MKRYFIAYKPFLLFLGTFFLVYAVLMFLYQGYLSSFGENKFDSITVLVAHNAEQVLQLFDAKAKLIWENGNLVLKFGLQQKYAVRIIEGCNAISVIILFISFVVSFSSTLKPTLFFVLGGSIFIYILNVFRIAFLCVLLNRFPEQEHFMHGVLFPLLIYGTVFILWIVWVNRFSKYAK
;
A
#
# COMPACT_ATOMS: atom_id res chain seq x y z
N MET A 1 -19.59 -30.51 15.98
CA MET A 1 -18.41 -29.63 15.84
C MET A 1 -17.20 -30.32 15.18
N LYS A 2 -16.66 -31.44 15.69
CA LYS A 2 -15.46 -32.11 15.11
C LYS A 2 -15.53 -32.40 13.60
N ARG A 3 -16.71 -32.74 13.06
CA ARG A 3 -16.92 -33.02 11.62
C ARG A 3 -16.66 -31.80 10.70
N TYR A 4 -17.02 -30.60 11.12
CA TYR A 4 -16.83 -29.38 10.32
C TYR A 4 -15.36 -28.92 10.27
N PHE A 5 -14.63 -29.06 11.39
CA PHE A 5 -13.20 -28.77 11.43
C PHE A 5 -12.37 -29.68 10.51
N ILE A 6 -12.81 -30.93 10.33
CA ILE A 6 -12.15 -31.88 9.42
C ILE A 6 -12.47 -31.52 7.96
N ALA A 7 -13.73 -31.20 7.65
CA ALA A 7 -14.16 -30.82 6.30
C ALA A 7 -13.49 -29.53 5.78
N TYR A 8 -13.38 -28.51 6.64
CA TYR A 8 -12.80 -27.21 6.27
C TYR A 8 -11.34 -27.03 6.70
N LYS A 9 -10.65 -28.11 7.08
CA LYS A 9 -9.27 -28.06 7.58
C LYS A 9 -8.32 -27.24 6.68
N PRO A 10 -8.32 -27.39 5.33
CA PRO A 10 -7.42 -26.61 4.47
C PRO A 10 -7.75 -25.11 4.49
N PHE A 11 -9.04 -24.76 4.52
CA PHE A 11 -9.50 -23.38 4.59
C PHE A 11 -9.16 -22.74 5.94
N LEU A 12 -9.41 -23.44 7.05
CA LEU A 12 -9.10 -22.94 8.40
C LEU A 12 -7.59 -22.79 8.62
N LEU A 13 -6.77 -23.67 8.05
CA LEU A 13 -5.31 -23.54 8.06
C LEU A 13 -4.87 -22.30 7.28
N PHE A 14 -5.39 -22.11 6.06
CA PHE A 14 -5.15 -20.88 5.29
C PHE A 14 -5.50 -19.63 6.11
N LEU A 15 -6.71 -19.60 6.66
CA LEU A 15 -7.23 -18.45 7.39
C LEU A 15 -6.40 -18.15 8.64
N GLY A 16 -6.04 -19.19 9.39
CA GLY A 16 -5.18 -19.08 10.57
C GLY A 16 -3.78 -18.57 10.22
N THR A 17 -3.16 -19.10 9.17
CA THR A 17 -1.84 -18.62 8.71
C THR A 17 -1.92 -17.18 8.22
N PHE A 18 -2.94 -16.82 7.44
CA PHE A 18 -3.14 -15.46 6.96
C PHE A 18 -3.22 -14.45 8.11
N PHE A 19 -4.11 -14.68 9.09
CA PHE A 19 -4.28 -13.76 10.21
C PHE A 19 -3.05 -13.73 11.13
N LEU A 20 -2.37 -14.86 11.33
CA LEU A 20 -1.15 -14.90 12.13
C LEU A 20 -0.04 -14.08 11.48
N VAL A 21 0.23 -14.29 10.20
CA VAL A 21 1.26 -13.54 9.47
C VAL A 21 0.91 -12.06 9.43
N TYR A 22 -0.37 -11.73 9.17
CA TYR A 22 -0.85 -10.35 9.19
C TYR A 22 -0.66 -9.69 10.56
N ALA A 23 -1.05 -10.36 11.64
CA ALA A 23 -0.91 -9.82 12.99
C ALA A 23 0.57 -9.61 13.36
N VAL A 24 1.45 -10.56 13.04
CA VAL A 24 2.89 -10.43 13.29
C VAL A 24 3.47 -9.26 12.52
N LEU A 25 3.21 -9.17 11.21
CA LEU A 25 3.73 -8.08 10.38
C LEU A 25 3.18 -6.71 10.80
N MET A 26 1.89 -6.63 11.13
CA MET A 26 1.28 -5.41 11.66
C MET A 26 1.88 -5.01 13.01
N PHE A 27 2.14 -5.97 13.91
CA PHE A 27 2.79 -5.69 15.18
C PHE A 27 4.22 -5.17 14.98
N LEU A 28 5.00 -5.78 14.08
CA LEU A 28 6.33 -5.30 13.71
C LEU A 28 6.27 -3.89 13.12
N TYR A 29 5.30 -3.63 12.25
CA TYR A 29 5.12 -2.31 11.65
C TYR A 29 4.72 -1.27 12.69
N GLN A 30 3.81 -1.60 13.61
CA GLN A 30 3.45 -0.72 14.72
C GLN A 30 4.65 -0.44 15.64
N GLY A 31 5.48 -1.46 15.90
CA GLY A 31 6.74 -1.30 16.63
C GLY A 31 7.71 -0.36 15.91
N TYR A 32 7.84 -0.50 14.58
CA TYR A 32 8.59 0.43 13.74
C TYR A 32 8.05 1.87 13.86
N LEU A 33 6.75 2.07 13.73
CA LEU A 33 6.12 3.40 13.88
C LEU A 33 6.36 3.99 15.28
N SER A 34 6.24 3.17 16.34
CA SER A 34 6.46 3.61 17.72
C SER A 34 7.90 4.04 18.02
N SER A 35 8.87 3.67 17.17
CA SER A 35 10.25 4.14 17.29
C SER A 35 10.42 5.60 16.86
N PHE A 36 9.47 6.13 16.07
CA PHE A 36 9.39 7.54 15.74
C PHE A 36 8.60 8.24 16.86
N GLY A 37 9.19 9.27 17.47
CA GLY A 37 8.54 10.03 18.53
C GLY A 37 7.23 10.67 18.06
N GLU A 38 6.34 11.00 19.01
CA GLU A 38 5.07 11.65 18.72
C GLU A 38 5.28 12.88 17.81
N ASN A 39 4.59 12.92 16.66
CA ASN A 39 4.69 13.94 15.59
C ASN A 39 5.90 13.85 14.64
N LYS A 40 6.61 12.73 14.58
CA LYS A 40 7.60 12.49 13.51
C LYS A 40 7.08 11.46 12.52
N PHE A 41 7.07 11.82 11.25
CA PHE A 41 6.77 10.87 10.18
C PHE A 41 7.86 9.83 10.07
N ASP A 42 7.46 8.59 9.81
CA ASP A 42 8.39 7.51 9.57
C ASP A 42 9.16 7.71 8.25
N SER A 43 10.33 7.08 8.15
CA SER A 43 11.22 7.23 7.00
C SER A 43 10.59 6.75 5.68
N ILE A 44 9.68 5.76 5.73
CA ILE A 44 8.99 5.26 4.53
C ILE A 44 8.00 6.31 4.05
N THR A 45 7.24 6.94 4.95
CA THR A 45 6.32 8.01 4.58
C THR A 45 7.05 9.21 3.97
N VAL A 46 8.19 9.61 4.54
CA VAL A 46 9.06 10.66 3.97
C VAL A 46 9.58 10.25 2.58
N LEU A 47 10.01 9.00 2.42
CA LEU A 47 10.51 8.48 1.15
C LEU A 47 9.42 8.47 0.06
N VAL A 48 8.22 7.99 0.40
CA VAL A 48 7.06 8.02 -0.51
C VAL A 48 6.72 9.45 -0.91
N ALA A 49 6.78 10.39 0.04
CA ALA A 49 6.51 11.80 -0.23
C ALA A 49 7.52 12.41 -1.21
N HIS A 50 8.81 12.13 -1.05
CA HIS A 50 9.84 12.58 -2.00
C HIS A 50 9.71 11.92 -3.37
N ASN A 51 9.43 10.62 -3.43
CA ASN A 51 9.23 9.95 -4.72
C ASN A 51 7.98 10.48 -5.44
N ALA A 52 6.92 10.80 -4.69
CA ALA A 52 5.73 11.43 -5.24
C ALA A 52 6.01 12.86 -5.73
N GLU A 53 6.80 13.64 -4.99
CA GLU A 53 7.30 14.95 -5.44
C GLU A 53 8.04 14.85 -6.78
N GLN A 54 8.97 13.90 -6.92
CA GLN A 54 9.74 13.70 -8.16
C GLN A 54 8.84 13.40 -9.35
N VAL A 55 7.85 12.52 -9.18
CA VAL A 55 6.87 12.23 -10.25
C VAL A 55 6.03 13.46 -10.55
N LEU A 56 5.65 14.23 -9.53
CA LEU A 56 4.82 15.42 -9.68
C LEU A 56 5.56 16.57 -10.38
N GLN A 57 6.87 16.66 -10.19
CA GLN A 57 7.75 17.62 -10.87
C GLN A 57 7.81 17.42 -12.39
N LEU A 58 7.43 16.24 -12.90
CA LEU A 58 7.25 16.00 -14.34
C LEU A 58 6.06 16.77 -14.92
N PHE A 59 5.09 17.16 -14.08
CA PHE A 59 3.89 17.90 -14.49
C PHE A 59 3.96 19.39 -14.12
N ASP A 60 4.55 19.72 -12.98
CA ASP A 60 4.82 21.09 -12.54
C ASP A 60 6.18 21.16 -11.87
N ALA A 61 7.16 21.78 -12.53
CA ALA A 61 8.52 21.92 -11.99
C ALA A 61 8.57 22.69 -10.66
N LYS A 62 7.51 23.42 -10.28
CA LYS A 62 7.41 24.10 -8.99
C LYS A 62 6.86 23.21 -7.88
N ALA A 63 6.38 22.00 -8.20
CA ALA A 63 5.90 21.06 -7.19
C ALA A 63 6.96 20.84 -6.10
N LYS A 64 6.54 20.98 -4.84
CA LYS A 64 7.48 20.91 -3.72
C LYS A 64 6.86 20.24 -2.51
N LEU A 65 7.63 19.35 -1.89
CA LEU A 65 7.36 18.82 -0.57
C LEU A 65 7.80 19.84 0.49
N ILE A 66 6.87 20.27 1.34
CA ILE A 66 7.16 21.17 2.44
C ILE A 66 6.67 20.62 3.78
N TRP A 67 7.28 21.11 4.84
CA TRP A 67 6.84 20.89 6.21
C TRP A 67 5.99 22.08 6.65
N GLU A 68 4.71 21.86 6.88
CA GLU A 68 3.76 22.90 7.27
C GLU A 68 2.89 22.42 8.43
N ASN A 69 2.86 23.17 9.53
CA ASN A 69 2.10 22.85 10.75
C ASN A 69 2.35 21.42 11.27
N GLY A 70 3.61 20.97 11.26
CA GLY A 70 3.99 19.62 11.70
C GLY A 70 3.55 18.50 10.74
N ASN A 71 3.12 18.83 9.51
CA ASN A 71 2.68 17.86 8.51
C ASN A 71 3.57 17.88 7.26
N LEU A 72 3.73 16.72 6.62
CA LEU A 72 4.27 16.60 5.27
C LEU A 72 3.20 16.96 4.25
N VAL A 73 3.43 18.03 3.49
CA VAL A 73 2.48 18.56 2.52
C VAL A 73 3.15 18.69 1.15
N LEU A 74 2.57 18.02 0.15
CA LEU A 74 2.92 18.26 -1.25
C LEU A 74 2.11 19.45 -1.76
N LYS A 75 2.79 20.53 -2.14
CA LYS A 75 2.16 21.66 -2.81
C LYS A 75 2.37 21.60 -4.32
N PHE A 76 1.31 21.92 -5.06
CA PHE A 76 1.23 21.79 -6.52
C PHE A 76 0.32 22.86 -7.14
N GLY A 77 0.57 23.20 -8.40
CA GLY A 77 -0.30 24.06 -9.20
C GLY A 77 0.01 25.55 -9.10
N LEU A 78 -0.77 26.36 -9.83
CA LEU A 78 -0.52 27.80 -9.96
C LEU A 78 -0.56 28.49 -8.59
N GLN A 79 0.55 29.13 -8.21
CA GLN A 79 0.75 29.74 -6.89
C GLN A 79 0.72 28.77 -5.68
N GLN A 80 0.95 27.46 -5.86
CA GLN A 80 1.01 26.48 -4.76
C GLN A 80 -0.29 26.38 -3.94
N LYS A 81 -1.43 26.67 -4.57
CA LYS A 81 -2.74 26.72 -3.89
C LYS A 81 -3.29 25.34 -3.51
N TYR A 82 -2.87 24.27 -4.20
CA TYR A 82 -3.27 22.91 -3.87
C TYR A 82 -2.23 22.25 -3.00
N ALA A 83 -2.69 21.65 -1.91
CA ALA A 83 -1.87 21.02 -0.88
C ALA A 83 -2.47 19.65 -0.55
N VAL A 84 -1.70 18.58 -0.73
CA VAL A 84 -2.08 17.24 -0.30
C VAL A 84 -1.20 16.83 0.86
N ARG A 85 -1.83 16.51 2.00
CA ARG A 85 -1.14 16.00 3.18
C ARG A 85 -0.82 14.51 2.98
N ILE A 86 0.44 14.15 3.20
CA ILE A 86 0.87 12.75 3.23
C ILE A 86 0.98 12.30 4.68
N ILE A 87 0.31 11.19 4.99
CA ILE A 87 0.34 10.53 6.29
C ILE A 87 0.75 9.07 6.12
N GLU A 88 0.97 8.37 7.23
CA GLU A 88 1.36 6.95 7.25
C GLU A 88 0.39 6.06 6.45
N GLY A 89 -0.91 6.36 6.51
CA GLY A 89 -1.93 5.66 5.70
C GLY A 89 -1.75 5.79 4.18
N CYS A 90 -0.89 6.71 3.71
CA CYS A 90 -0.60 6.92 2.29
C CYS A 90 0.65 6.17 1.81
N ASN A 91 1.44 5.52 2.69
CA ASN A 91 2.72 4.92 2.30
C ASN A 91 2.60 3.48 1.72
N ALA A 92 1.37 2.95 1.63
CA ALA A 92 1.02 1.60 1.15
C ALA A 92 1.54 0.41 1.97
N ILE A 93 2.21 0.60 3.12
CA ILE A 93 2.76 -0.50 3.92
C ILE A 93 1.67 -1.44 4.42
N SER A 94 0.54 -0.95 4.91
CA SER A 94 -0.57 -1.81 5.33
C SER A 94 -1.11 -2.67 4.18
N VAL A 95 -1.12 -2.14 2.96
CA VAL A 95 -1.55 -2.88 1.75
C VAL A 95 -0.51 -3.93 1.36
N ILE A 96 0.78 -3.61 1.46
CA ILE A 96 1.87 -4.56 1.24
C ILE A 96 1.83 -5.68 2.27
N ILE A 97 1.62 -5.37 3.56
CA ILE A 97 1.46 -6.37 4.62
C ILE A 97 0.29 -7.31 4.31
N LEU A 98 -0.87 -6.74 3.94
CA LEU A 98 -2.04 -7.52 3.53
C LEU A 98 -1.72 -8.45 2.35
N PHE A 99 -1.02 -7.93 1.35
CA PHE A 99 -0.58 -8.70 0.18
C PHE A 99 0.34 -9.86 0.56
N ILE A 100 1.37 -9.61 1.38
CA ILE A 100 2.33 -10.60 1.83
C ILE A 100 1.64 -11.71 2.62
N SER A 101 0.77 -11.35 3.57
CA SER A 101 0.05 -12.31 4.40
C SER A 101 -0.78 -13.28 3.57
N PHE A 102 -1.45 -12.77 2.53
CA PHE A 102 -2.20 -13.61 1.59
C PHE A 102 -1.28 -14.54 0.80
N VAL A 103 -0.21 -14.01 0.21
CA VAL A 103 0.72 -14.81 -0.60
C VAL A 103 1.35 -15.94 0.23
N VAL A 104 1.80 -15.63 1.45
CA VAL A 104 2.41 -16.60 2.38
C VAL A 104 1.41 -17.68 2.79
N SER A 105 0.14 -17.33 3.03
CA SER A 105 -0.88 -18.31 3.43
C SER A 105 -1.21 -19.38 2.37
N PHE A 106 -0.87 -19.11 1.09
CA PHE A 106 -1.00 -20.07 -0.03
C PHE A 106 0.33 -20.68 -0.49
N SER A 107 1.45 -20.29 0.13
CA SER A 107 2.79 -20.70 -0.26
C SER A 107 3.09 -22.16 0.09
N SER A 108 3.64 -22.89 -0.87
CA SER A 108 4.19 -24.25 -0.68
C SER A 108 5.71 -24.29 -0.75
N THR A 109 6.35 -23.31 -1.39
CA THR A 109 7.80 -23.28 -1.65
C THR A 109 8.35 -21.88 -1.37
N LEU A 110 9.45 -21.78 -0.63
CA LEU A 110 9.98 -20.49 -0.16
C LEU A 110 10.54 -19.60 -1.30
N LYS A 111 11.20 -20.19 -2.30
CA LYS A 111 11.86 -19.41 -3.36
C LYS A 111 10.86 -18.62 -4.23
N PRO A 112 9.84 -19.25 -4.86
CA PRO A 112 8.88 -18.52 -5.69
C PRO A 112 8.10 -17.48 -4.88
N THR A 113 7.75 -17.81 -3.64
CA THR A 113 7.06 -16.91 -2.71
C THR A 113 7.90 -15.66 -2.43
N LEU A 114 9.19 -15.82 -2.14
CA LEU A 114 10.06 -14.68 -1.85
C LEU A 114 10.19 -13.73 -3.06
N PHE A 115 10.43 -14.28 -4.26
CA PHE A 115 10.53 -13.46 -5.47
C PHE A 115 9.20 -12.76 -5.80
N PHE A 116 8.07 -13.45 -5.65
CA PHE A 116 6.76 -12.89 -5.92
C PHE A 116 6.37 -11.81 -4.90
N VAL A 117 6.64 -12.05 -3.61
CA VAL A 117 6.45 -11.06 -2.55
C VAL A 117 7.30 -9.82 -2.81
N LEU A 118 8.58 -9.98 -3.13
CA LEU A 118 9.49 -8.86 -3.35
C LEU A 118 9.07 -8.06 -4.59
N GLY A 119 8.84 -8.73 -5.72
CA GLY A 119 8.39 -8.08 -6.95
C GLY A 119 7.03 -7.39 -6.80
N GLY A 120 6.06 -8.07 -6.18
CA GLY A 120 4.74 -7.53 -5.92
C GLY A 120 4.76 -6.33 -4.97
N SER A 121 5.57 -6.37 -3.91
CA SER A 121 5.72 -5.26 -2.97
C SER A 121 6.32 -4.02 -3.64
N ILE A 122 7.38 -4.19 -4.44
CA ILE A 122 7.98 -3.10 -5.23
C ILE A 122 6.96 -2.52 -6.21
N PHE A 123 6.20 -3.38 -6.89
CA PHE A 123 5.18 -2.95 -7.84
C PHE A 123 4.05 -2.14 -7.16
N ILE A 124 3.52 -2.63 -6.03
CA ILE A 124 2.52 -1.92 -5.23
C ILE A 124 3.06 -0.56 -4.74
N TYR A 125 4.32 -0.53 -4.28
CA TYR A 125 4.98 0.69 -3.86
C TYR A 125 5.04 1.74 -4.98
N ILE A 126 5.53 1.34 -6.16
CA ILE A 126 5.62 2.24 -7.34
C ILE A 126 4.23 2.75 -7.72
N LEU A 127 3.23 1.87 -7.77
CA LEU A 127 1.86 2.24 -8.09
C LEU A 127 1.29 3.24 -7.09
N ASN A 128 1.63 3.09 -5.80
CA ASN A 128 1.20 4.03 -4.76
C ASN A 128 1.84 5.41 -4.93
N VAL A 129 3.12 5.50 -5.30
CA VAL A 129 3.78 6.78 -5.61
C VAL A 129 3.05 7.48 -6.76
N PHE A 130 2.75 6.75 -7.85
CA PHE A 130 1.97 7.28 -8.96
C PHE A 130 0.56 7.69 -8.54
N ARG A 131 -0.09 6.90 -7.69
CA ARG A 131 -1.43 7.21 -7.14
C ARG A 131 -1.44 8.56 -6.43
N ILE A 132 -0.44 8.85 -5.60
CA ILE A 132 -0.34 10.14 -4.90
C ILE A 132 -0.13 11.29 -5.91
N ALA A 133 0.82 11.14 -6.84
CA ALA A 133 1.11 12.17 -7.82
C ALA A 133 -0.10 12.48 -8.73
N PHE A 134 -0.75 11.44 -9.28
CA PHE A 134 -1.93 11.63 -10.13
C PHE A 134 -3.11 12.23 -9.38
N LEU A 135 -3.25 11.90 -8.10
CA LEU A 135 -4.28 12.48 -7.26
C LEU A 135 -4.07 13.99 -7.08
N CYS A 136 -2.84 14.43 -6.80
CA CYS A 136 -2.51 15.87 -6.78
C CYS A 136 -2.85 16.57 -8.10
N VAL A 137 -2.47 15.96 -9.24
CA VAL A 137 -2.74 16.52 -10.57
C VAL A 137 -4.23 16.63 -10.85
N LEU A 138 -5.00 15.58 -10.56
CA LEU A 138 -6.44 15.54 -10.82
C LEU A 138 -7.21 16.50 -9.92
N LEU A 139 -6.87 16.59 -8.63
CA LEU A 139 -7.52 17.52 -7.71
C LEU A 139 -7.25 18.98 -8.05
N ASN A 140 -6.06 19.29 -8.56
CA ASN A 140 -5.74 20.63 -9.04
C ASN A 140 -6.66 21.06 -10.21
N ARG A 141 -7.19 20.10 -10.98
CA ARG A 141 -8.10 20.37 -12.11
C ARG A 141 -9.58 20.16 -11.78
N PHE A 142 -9.88 19.22 -10.89
CA PHE A 142 -11.23 18.81 -10.51
C PHE A 142 -11.38 18.70 -8.98
N PRO A 143 -11.27 19.82 -8.23
CA PRO A 143 -11.30 19.79 -6.78
C PRO A 143 -12.63 19.28 -6.22
N GLU A 144 -13.74 19.52 -6.92
CA GLU A 144 -15.08 19.07 -6.52
C GLU A 144 -15.20 17.54 -6.45
N GLN A 145 -14.31 16.80 -7.13
CA GLN A 145 -14.32 15.34 -7.15
C GLN A 145 -13.43 14.70 -6.08
N GLU A 146 -12.95 15.47 -5.10
CA GLU A 146 -12.03 14.99 -4.07
C GLU A 146 -12.51 13.71 -3.40
N HIS A 147 -13.75 13.70 -2.92
CA HIS A 147 -14.30 12.55 -2.20
C HIS A 147 -14.33 11.28 -3.06
N PHE A 148 -14.69 11.41 -4.34
CA PHE A 148 -14.72 10.29 -5.27
C PHE A 148 -13.30 9.80 -5.60
N MET A 149 -12.38 10.71 -5.88
CA MET A 149 -11.00 10.36 -6.24
C MET A 149 -10.28 9.70 -5.06
N HIS A 150 -10.27 10.35 -3.89
CA HIS A 150 -9.59 9.85 -2.69
C HIS A 150 -10.29 8.64 -2.07
N GLY A 151 -11.62 8.63 -2.05
CA GLY A 151 -12.41 7.62 -1.35
C GLY A 151 -12.75 6.38 -2.17
N VAL A 152 -12.79 6.50 -3.50
CA VAL A 152 -13.25 5.41 -4.39
C VAL A 152 -12.20 5.06 -5.43
N LEU A 153 -11.87 5.97 -6.35
CA LEU A 153 -11.11 5.63 -7.56
C LEU A 153 -9.71 5.11 -7.22
N PHE A 154 -8.94 5.87 -6.45
CA PHE A 154 -7.56 5.50 -6.16
C PHE A 154 -7.41 4.32 -5.18
N PRO A 155 -8.24 4.20 -4.12
CA PRO A 155 -8.29 2.97 -3.34
C PRO A 155 -8.63 1.76 -4.21
N LEU A 156 -9.65 1.85 -5.06
CA LEU A 156 -10.05 0.76 -5.96
C LEU A 156 -8.90 0.34 -6.88
N LEU A 157 -8.12 1.28 -7.40
CA LEU A 157 -6.96 1.01 -8.24
C LEU A 157 -5.91 0.16 -7.51
N ILE A 158 -5.55 0.54 -6.27
CA ILE A 158 -4.56 -0.18 -5.45
C ILE A 158 -5.10 -1.57 -5.05
N TYR A 159 -6.30 -1.63 -4.47
CA TYR A 159 -6.88 -2.91 -4.01
C TYR A 159 -7.22 -3.85 -5.16
N GLY A 160 -7.69 -3.32 -6.29
CA GLY A 160 -7.92 -4.09 -7.50
C GLY A 160 -6.61 -4.69 -8.04
N THR A 161 -5.52 -3.93 -7.99
CA THR A 161 -4.19 -4.45 -8.37
C THR A 161 -3.73 -5.56 -7.45
N VAL A 162 -3.86 -5.39 -6.13
CA VAL A 162 -3.52 -6.43 -5.15
C VAL A 162 -4.34 -7.69 -5.38
N PHE A 163 -5.64 -7.54 -5.65
CA PHE A 163 -6.53 -8.65 -5.97
C PHE A 163 -6.10 -9.39 -7.26
N ILE A 164 -5.70 -8.66 -8.31
CA ILE A 164 -5.16 -9.26 -9.53
C ILE A 164 -3.86 -10.01 -9.23
N LEU A 165 -2.95 -9.44 -8.43
CA LEU A 165 -1.72 -10.12 -8.02
C LEU A 165 -2.02 -11.40 -7.23
N TRP A 166 -3.06 -11.40 -6.39
CA TRP A 166 -3.52 -12.60 -5.71
C TRP A 166 -4.04 -13.66 -6.67
N ILE A 167 -4.84 -13.30 -7.66
CA ILE A 167 -5.30 -14.24 -8.70
C ILE A 167 -4.09 -14.85 -9.43
N VAL A 168 -3.12 -14.01 -9.83
CA VAL A 168 -1.90 -14.47 -10.51
C VAL A 168 -1.13 -15.44 -9.62
N TRP A 169 -0.97 -15.13 -8.34
CA TRP A 169 -0.31 -16.01 -7.37
C TRP A 169 -1.02 -17.36 -7.24
N VAL A 170 -2.33 -17.32 -6.99
CA VAL A 170 -3.16 -18.51 -6.77
C VAL A 170 -3.11 -19.45 -7.98
N ASN A 171 -3.23 -18.89 -9.19
CA ASN A 171 -3.31 -19.68 -10.43
C ASN A 171 -1.97 -20.23 -10.90
N ARG A 172 -0.84 -19.58 -10.61
CA ARG A 172 0.47 -19.96 -11.17
C ARG A 172 1.46 -20.56 -10.19
N PHE A 173 1.31 -20.29 -8.89
CA PHE A 173 2.36 -20.58 -7.91
C PHE A 173 1.85 -21.20 -6.61
N SER A 174 0.53 -21.17 -6.34
CA SER A 174 0.02 -21.69 -5.07
C SER A 174 0.13 -23.20 -4.97
N LYS A 175 0.04 -23.69 -3.73
CA LYS A 175 -0.05 -25.12 -3.40
C LYS A 175 -1.14 -25.88 -4.17
N TYR A 176 -2.17 -25.17 -4.65
CA TYR A 176 -3.34 -25.73 -5.34
C TYR A 176 -3.26 -25.62 -6.87
N ALA A 177 -2.22 -24.96 -7.43
CA ALA A 177 -1.98 -24.87 -8.87
C ALA A 177 -1.29 -26.12 -9.46
N LYS A 178 -1.41 -27.27 -8.78
CA LYS A 178 -0.93 -28.57 -9.26
C LYS A 178 -2.07 -29.39 -9.82
#